data_AF-A0A090WU07-F1
#
_entry.id   AF-A0A090WU07-F1
#
_cell.length_a   1.000
_cell.length_b   1.000
_cell.length_c   1.000
_cell.angle_alpha   90.00
_cell.angle_beta   90.00
_cell.angle_gamma   90.00
#
_symmetry.space_group_name_H-M   'P 1'
#
loop_
_entity.id
_entity.type
_entity.pdbx_description
1 polymer ?
#
loop_
_entity_poly.entity_id
_entity_poly.type
_entity_poly.pdbx_seq_one_letter_code
_entity_poly.pdbx_strand_id
1 'polypeptide(L)'
;MESKFRTTELSNPEFESNNLRFITVKTPNLKGRGDICVFVPPMKNLKDIPIVTLLHGVYGSAWIWAHKAGVHFTALKMMELGILKPMVIAMPSDGLWGRWFCIFTTQ
;
A
#
# COMPACT_ATOMS: atom_id res chain seq x y z
N MET A 1 3.59 -20.48 11.46
CA MET A 1 2.46 -19.96 10.66
C MET A 1 2.87 -20.07 9.21
N GLU A 2 2.26 -20.98 8.44
CA GLU A 2 2.58 -21.09 7.02
C GLU A 2 2.16 -19.80 6.29
N SER A 3 3.04 -19.30 5.43
CA SER A 3 2.75 -18.11 4.62
C SER A 3 1.58 -18.43 3.67
N LYS A 4 0.51 -17.61 3.73
CA LYS A 4 -0.61 -17.70 2.77
C LYS A 4 -0.18 -17.41 1.33
N PHE A 5 0.99 -16.78 1.15
CA PHE A 5 1.58 -16.49 -0.16
C PHE A 5 2.73 -17.44 -0.45
N ARG A 6 2.78 -17.93 -1.69
CA ARG A 6 3.85 -18.83 -2.15
C ARG A 6 5.21 -18.14 -2.15
N THR A 7 5.24 -16.85 -2.45
CA THR A 7 6.45 -16.01 -2.46
C THR A 7 6.04 -14.58 -2.12
N THR A 8 6.81 -13.96 -1.22
CA THR A 8 6.66 -12.57 -0.79
C THR A 8 8.04 -11.93 -0.83
N GLU A 9 8.19 -10.91 -1.65
CA GLU A 9 9.40 -10.08 -1.70
C GLU A 9 9.10 -8.73 -1.06
N LEU A 10 10.07 -8.20 -0.31
CA LEU A 10 9.99 -6.91 0.37
C LEU A 10 11.14 -6.03 -0.08
N SER A 11 10.88 -4.73 -0.25
CA SER A 11 11.94 -3.75 -0.45
C SER A 11 12.97 -3.79 0.68
N ASN A 12 14.24 -3.58 0.34
CA ASN A 12 15.31 -3.42 1.31
C ASN A 12 15.10 -2.10 2.08
N PRO A 13 14.94 -2.15 3.42
CA PRO A 13 14.74 -0.95 4.25
C PRO A 13 15.82 0.12 4.08
N GLU A 14 17.05 -0.25 3.72
CA GLU A 14 18.16 0.70 3.47
C GLU A 14 17.92 1.63 2.28
N PHE A 15 17.09 1.19 1.32
CA PHE A 15 16.79 1.92 0.08
C PHE A 15 15.32 2.38 -0.01
N GLU A 16 14.55 2.19 1.07
CA GLU A 16 13.19 2.71 1.18
C GLU A 16 13.24 4.23 1.41
N SER A 17 12.23 4.96 0.90
CA SER A 17 12.13 6.42 1.06
C SER A 17 10.70 6.82 1.43
N ASN A 18 10.55 7.94 2.13
CA ASN A 18 9.26 8.50 2.54
C ASN A 18 8.35 7.51 3.31
N ASN A 19 8.96 6.55 4.01
CA ASN A 19 8.28 5.46 4.72
C ASN A 19 7.37 4.62 3.82
N LEU A 20 7.72 4.53 2.53
CA LEU A 20 7.10 3.67 1.55
C LEU A 20 7.87 2.36 1.47
N ARG A 21 7.13 1.27 1.56
CA ARG A 21 7.59 -0.10 1.39
C ARG A 21 6.92 -0.70 0.17
N PHE A 22 7.65 -1.54 -0.55
CA PHE A 22 7.14 -2.25 -1.70
C PHE A 22 7.10 -3.74 -1.39
N ILE A 23 5.94 -4.34 -1.64
CA ILE A 23 5.71 -5.76 -1.43
C ILE A 23 5.28 -6.37 -2.76
N THR A 24 5.97 -7.40 -3.20
CA THR A 24 5.55 -8.19 -4.36
C THR A 24 5.11 -9.56 -3.89
N VAL A 25 3.87 -9.95 -4.22
CA VAL A 25 3.30 -11.25 -3.84
C VAL A 25 2.95 -12.09 -5.06
N LYS A 26 3.12 -13.40 -4.93
CA LYS A 26 2.55 -14.38 -5.86
C LYS A 26 1.38 -15.10 -5.21
N THR A 27 0.22 -15.05 -5.85
CA THR A 27 -1.02 -15.68 -5.37
C THR A 27 -1.70 -16.44 -6.51
N PRO A 28 -2.36 -17.59 -6.25
CA PRO A 28 -3.17 -18.28 -7.25
C PRO A 28 -4.34 -17.42 -7.77
N ASN A 29 -4.72 -16.36 -7.04
CA ASN A 29 -5.83 -15.48 -7.41
C ASN A 29 -5.44 -14.47 -8.50
N LEU A 30 -4.16 -14.38 -8.87
CA LEU A 30 -3.67 -13.54 -9.95
C LEU A 30 -2.98 -14.40 -11.01
N LYS A 31 -3.10 -14.02 -12.28
CA LYS A 31 -2.37 -14.66 -13.40
C LYS A 31 -0.86 -14.37 -13.38
N GLY A 32 -0.39 -13.57 -12.43
CA GLY A 32 0.99 -13.12 -12.30
C GLY A 32 1.34 -12.71 -10.87
N ARG A 33 2.28 -11.78 -10.74
CA ARG A 33 2.65 -11.16 -9.46
C ARG A 33 1.84 -9.89 -9.25
N GLY A 34 1.49 -9.60 -8.01
CA GLY A 34 0.88 -8.33 -7.60
C GLY A 34 1.87 -7.51 -6.78
N ASP A 35 1.95 -6.22 -7.08
CA ASP A 35 2.76 -5.26 -6.33
C ASP A 35 1.87 -4.42 -5.43
N ILE A 36 2.35 -4.13 -4.22
CA ILE A 36 1.67 -3.32 -3.22
C ILE A 36 2.65 -2.27 -2.73
N CYS A 37 2.29 -0.99 -2.88
CA CYS A 37 3.00 0.10 -2.24
C CYS A 37 2.34 0.36 -0.89
N VAL A 38 3.12 0.32 0.20
CA VAL A 38 2.62 0.42 1.57
C VAL A 38 3.28 1.60 2.24
N PHE A 39 2.48 2.55 2.71
CA PHE A 39 2.96 3.59 3.62
C PHE A 39 2.80 3.11 5.06
N VAL A 40 3.91 3.08 5.79
CA VAL A 40 3.94 2.82 7.23
C VAL A 40 4.29 4.13 7.94
N PRO A 41 3.40 4.69 8.77
CA PRO A 41 3.70 5.96 9.43
C PRO A 41 4.90 5.81 10.38
N PRO A 42 5.88 6.75 10.38
CA PRO A 42 7.09 6.69 11.20
C PRO A 42 6.82 7.08 12.67
N MET A 43 5.70 6.64 13.24
CA MET A 43 5.33 6.90 14.62
C MET A 43 5.72 5.73 15.52
N LYS A 44 6.07 6.02 16.77
CA LYS A 44 6.49 5.01 17.76
C LYS A 44 5.28 4.38 18.45
N ASN A 45 5.47 3.17 18.98
CA ASN A 45 4.49 2.44 19.81
C ASN A 45 3.15 2.14 19.11
N LEU A 46 3.16 2.06 17.79
CA LEU A 46 1.99 1.64 17.02
C LEU A 46 1.82 0.11 17.16
N LYS A 47 0.68 -0.31 17.68
CA LYS A 47 0.23 -1.71 17.72
C LYS A 47 -1.21 -1.77 17.25
N ASP A 48 -1.55 -2.81 16.49
CA ASP A 48 -2.91 -3.09 16.03
C ASP A 48 -3.59 -1.88 15.36
N ILE A 49 -2.82 -1.13 14.57
CA ILE A 49 -3.34 0.03 13.83
C ILE A 49 -4.10 -0.43 12.57
N PRO A 50 -5.15 0.31 12.17
CA PRO A 50 -5.94 -0.04 10.99
C PRO A 50 -5.11 0.03 9.71
N ILE A 51 -5.49 -0.81 8.75
CA ILE A 51 -4.95 -0.79 7.38
C ILE A 51 -6.05 -0.24 6.47
N VAL A 52 -5.77 0.86 5.77
CA VAL A 52 -6.65 1.43 4.75
C VAL A 52 -6.11 1.05 3.39
N THR A 53 -6.97 0.50 2.54
CA THR A 53 -6.61 0.16 1.16
C THR A 53 -7.09 1.26 0.20
N LEU A 54 -6.16 1.88 -0.53
CA LEU A 54 -6.46 2.89 -1.54
C LEU A 54 -6.24 2.33 -2.93
N LEU A 55 -7.34 2.22 -3.67
CA LEU A 55 -7.34 1.68 -5.03
C LEU A 55 -7.23 2.82 -6.03
N HIS A 56 -6.46 2.59 -7.08
CA HIS A 56 -6.24 3.58 -8.12
C HIS A 56 -7.28 3.49 -9.23
N GLY A 57 -7.47 4.60 -9.94
CA GLY A 57 -8.29 4.62 -11.15
C GLY A 57 -7.68 3.84 -12.31
N VAL A 58 -8.38 3.85 -13.44
CA VAL A 58 -7.96 3.19 -14.69
C VAL A 58 -6.58 3.71 -15.11
N TYR A 59 -5.72 2.80 -15.58
CA TYR A 59 -4.33 3.07 -15.99
C TYR A 59 -3.41 3.51 -14.85
N GLY A 60 -3.84 3.36 -13.59
CA GLY A 60 -2.97 3.49 -12.44
C GLY A 60 -2.14 2.23 -12.19
N SER A 61 -1.25 2.35 -11.21
CA SER A 61 -0.47 1.25 -10.65
C SER A 61 -0.29 1.51 -9.15
N ALA A 62 0.27 0.55 -8.42
CA ALA A 62 0.49 0.62 -6.98
C ALA A 62 1.16 1.93 -6.51
N TRP A 63 2.02 2.51 -7.34
CA TRP A 63 2.79 3.72 -7.01
C TRP A 63 2.01 5.03 -7.18
N ILE A 64 0.86 5.05 -7.87
CA ILE A 64 0.26 6.31 -8.35
C ILE A 64 -0.18 7.23 -7.20
N TRP A 65 -0.78 6.69 -6.14
CA TRP A 65 -1.20 7.50 -4.99
C TRP A 65 0.00 8.12 -4.27
N ALA A 66 1.10 7.38 -4.15
CA ALA A 66 2.32 7.87 -3.52
C ALA A 66 3.04 8.91 -4.40
N HIS A 67 3.29 8.60 -5.67
CA HIS A 67 4.19 9.40 -6.50
C HIS A 67 3.51 10.39 -7.44
N LYS A 68 2.18 10.31 -7.64
CA LYS A 68 1.41 11.32 -8.39
C LYS A 68 0.67 12.28 -7.46
N ALA A 69 0.10 11.77 -6.37
CA ALA A 69 -0.76 12.55 -5.48
C ALA A 69 -0.13 12.88 -4.11
N GLY A 70 0.97 12.22 -3.73
CA GLY A 70 1.64 12.49 -2.46
C GLY A 70 0.81 12.13 -1.23
N VAL A 71 -0.13 11.17 -1.33
CA VAL A 71 -1.12 10.88 -0.27
C VAL A 71 -0.48 10.61 1.09
N HIS A 72 0.64 9.89 1.10
CA HIS A 72 1.38 9.57 2.31
C HIS A 72 1.86 10.82 3.09
N PHE A 73 2.21 11.92 2.41
CA PHE A 73 2.57 13.17 3.07
C PHE A 73 1.36 13.84 3.73
N THR A 74 0.25 13.94 3.01
CA THR A 74 -0.99 14.52 3.56
C THR A 74 -1.51 13.69 4.72
N ALA A 75 -1.50 12.36 4.59
CA ALA A 75 -1.93 11.45 5.64
C ALA A 75 -1.03 11.58 6.88
N LEU A 76 0.30 11.61 6.71
CA LEU A 76 1.23 11.83 7.82
C LEU A 76 0.95 13.16 8.53
N LYS A 77 0.81 14.26 7.77
CA LYS A 77 0.50 15.57 8.33
C LYS A 77 -0.82 15.57 9.13
N MET A 78 -1.86 14.93 8.60
CA MET A 78 -3.14 14.81 9.28
C MET A 78 -3.06 13.92 10.53
N MET A 79 -2.20 12.89 10.52
CA MET A 79 -1.93 12.07 11.71
C MET A 79 -1.18 12.86 12.78
N GLU A 80 -0.17 13.64 12.40
CA GLU A 80 0.58 14.52 13.31
C GLU A 80 -0.29 15.60 13.93
N LEU A 81 -1.26 16.13 13.18
CA LEU A 81 -2.25 17.09 13.66
C LEU A 81 -3.38 16.45 14.49
N GLY A 82 -3.41 15.12 14.62
CA GLY A 82 -4.46 14.39 15.34
C GLY A 82 -5.83 14.37 14.63
N ILE A 83 -5.90 14.80 13.37
CA ILE A 83 -7.12 14.76 12.55
C ILE A 83 -7.42 13.33 12.10
N LEU A 84 -6.37 12.57 11.77
CA LEU A 84 -6.45 11.15 11.45
C LEU A 84 -5.77 10.33 12.54
N LYS A 85 -6.36 9.17 12.89
CA LYS A 85 -5.66 8.19 13.72
C LYS A 85 -4.52 7.56 12.92
N PRO A 86 -3.40 7.17 13.57
CA PRO A 86 -2.34 6.41 12.93
C PRO A 86 -2.88 5.19 12.19
N MET A 87 -2.50 5.03 10.92
CA MET A 87 -2.96 3.93 10.07
C MET A 87 -1.90 3.59 9.02
N VAL A 88 -1.87 2.32 8.62
CA VAL A 88 -1.10 1.87 7.45
C VAL A 88 -1.94 2.12 6.20
N ILE A 89 -1.32 2.59 5.13
CA ILE A 89 -2.01 2.79 3.85
C ILE A 89 -1.43 1.79 2.84
N ALA A 90 -2.24 0.83 2.41
CA ALA A 90 -1.90 -0.12 1.36
C ALA A 90 -2.45 0.35 0.01
N MET A 91 -1.60 0.43 -1.00
CA MET A 91 -1.92 0.87 -2.36
C MET A 91 -1.54 -0.27 -3.32
N PRO A 92 -2.38 -1.32 -3.44
CA PRO A 92 -2.11 -2.43 -4.33
C PRO A 92 -2.31 -2.03 -5.79
N SER A 93 -1.56 -2.68 -6.67
CA SER A 93 -1.86 -2.74 -8.10
C SER A 93 -3.10 -3.61 -8.32
N ASP A 94 -3.92 -3.26 -9.31
CA ASP A 94 -5.07 -4.05 -9.78
C ASP A 94 -4.67 -5.33 -10.56
N GLY A 95 -3.40 -5.72 -10.49
CA GLY A 95 -2.84 -6.85 -11.22
C GLY A 95 -2.34 -6.48 -12.62
N LEU A 96 -2.23 -5.18 -12.93
CA LEU A 96 -1.85 -4.64 -14.25
C LEU A 96 -2.68 -5.26 -15.36
N TRP A 97 -3.93 -5.60 -15.04
CA TRP A 97 -4.79 -6.32 -15.95
C TRP A 97 -5.27 -5.33 -17.02
N GLY A 98 -4.98 -5.67 -18.29
CA GLY A 98 -5.23 -4.77 -19.40
C GLY A 98 -6.71 -4.42 -19.55
N ARG A 99 -7.01 -3.13 -19.32
CA ARG A 99 -8.25 -2.38 -19.65
C ARG A 99 -9.39 -2.51 -18.59
N TRP A 100 -9.43 -1.57 -17.62
CA TRP A 100 -10.56 -1.20 -16.69
C TRP A 100 -10.81 -2.17 -15.50
N PHE A 101 -11.18 -1.85 -14.23
CA PHE A 101 -11.67 -0.69 -13.43
C PHE A 101 -11.40 -0.89 -11.90
N CYS A 102 -11.73 0.12 -11.09
CA CYS A 102 -11.49 0.37 -9.65
C CYS A 102 -12.76 0.17 -8.76
N ILE A 103 -12.70 -0.42 -7.55
CA ILE A 103 -13.82 -0.32 -6.57
C ILE A 103 -13.29 -0.18 -5.13
N PHE A 104 -13.58 0.96 -4.48
CA PHE A 104 -13.39 1.16 -3.04
C PHE A 104 -14.18 0.15 -2.19
N THR A 105 -13.52 -0.55 -1.27
CA THR A 105 -14.18 -1.19 -0.12
C THR A 105 -13.43 -0.82 1.16
N THR A 106 -14.11 -0.15 2.09
CA THR A 106 -13.72 -0.16 3.50
C THR A 106 -14.14 -1.52 4.08
N GLN A 107 -13.17 -2.32 4.53
CA GLN A 107 -13.43 -3.37 5.53
C GLN A 107 -13.29 -2.75 6.92
#